data_AF-A0A1B8W3J9-F1
#
_entry.id   AF-A0A1B8W3J9-F1
#
_cell.length_a   1.000
_cell.length_b   1.000
_cell.length_c   1.000
_cell.angle_alpha   90.00
_cell.angle_beta   90.00
_cell.angle_gamma   90.00
#
_symmetry.space_group_name_H-M   'P 1'
#
loop_
_entity.id
_entity.type
_entity.pdbx_description
1 polymer ?
#
loop_
_entity_poly.entity_id
_entity_poly.type
_entity_poly.pdbx_seq_one_letter_code
_entity_poly.pdbx_strand_id
1 'polypeptide(L)'
;MTYYKKADWVLEQLGVEGAVIVDARYALNDSEAGERAYAEAHIPGAYYVSLSHDLSAPKRPNGEGGRHPLPKPQALAAVLG
;
A
#
# COMPACT_ATOMS: atom_id res chain seq x y z
N MET A 1 -10.88 0.68 -20.09
CA MET A 1 -10.61 -0.24 -18.96
C MET A 1 -10.82 0.55 -17.68
N THR A 2 -11.66 0.08 -16.75
CA THR A 2 -11.90 0.77 -15.48
C THR A 2 -11.21 0.00 -14.36
N TYR A 3 -10.24 0.63 -13.69
CA TYR A 3 -9.46 0.01 -12.61
C TYR A 3 -10.12 0.13 -11.22
N TYR A 4 -11.23 0.86 -11.12
CA TYR A 4 -11.99 1.00 -9.89
C TYR A 4 -13.07 -0.08 -9.80
N LYS A 5 -13.26 -0.61 -8.59
CA LYS A 5 -14.24 -1.64 -8.27
C LYS A 5 -15.07 -1.19 -7.06
N LYS A 6 -16.33 -1.60 -7.02
CA LYS A 6 -17.19 -1.39 -5.85
C LYS A 6 -16.78 -2.34 -4.72
N ALA A 7 -17.15 -1.99 -3.48
CA ALA A 7 -16.88 -2.81 -2.32
C ALA A 7 -17.44 -4.24 -2.48
N ASP A 8 -18.69 -4.40 -2.93
CA ASP A 8 -19.31 -5.71 -3.09
C ASP A 8 -18.50 -6.64 -4.00
N TRP A 9 -17.96 -6.11 -5.11
CA TRP A 9 -17.09 -6.88 -5.99
C TRP A 9 -15.79 -7.31 -5.28
N VAL A 10 -15.20 -6.46 -4.45
CA VAL A 10 -13.98 -6.79 -3.68
C VAL A 10 -14.28 -7.89 -2.66
N LEU A 11 -15.45 -7.84 -2.01
CA LEU A 11 -15.88 -8.87 -1.06
C LEU A 11 -16.03 -10.24 -1.75
N GLU A 12 -16.53 -10.26 -2.99
CA GLU A 12 -16.60 -11.49 -3.81
C GLU A 12 -15.23 -12.05 -4.20
N GLN A 13 -14.16 -11.23 -4.17
CA GLN A 13 -12.80 -11.69 -4.48
C GLN A 13 -12.02 -12.20 -3.26
N LEU A 14 -12.59 -12.10 -2.05
CA LEU A 14 -11.91 -12.57 -0.84
C LEU A 14 -11.66 -14.08 -0.93
N GLY A 15 -10.39 -14.47 -0.85
CA GLY A 15 -9.98 -15.88 -0.92
C GLY A 15 -9.92 -16.47 -2.32
N VAL A 16 -10.17 -15.69 -3.38
CA VAL A 16 -9.95 -16.14 -4.76
C VAL A 16 -8.44 -16.27 -5.00
N GLU A 17 -8.01 -17.42 -5.52
CA GLU A 17 -6.60 -17.67 -5.85
C GLU A 17 -6.09 -16.63 -6.85
N GLY A 18 -4.95 -16.01 -6.52
CA GLY A 18 -4.37 -14.93 -7.33
C GLY A 18 -4.92 -13.52 -7.05
N ALA A 19 -5.86 -13.37 -6.11
CA ALA A 19 -6.29 -12.06 -5.62
C ALA A 19 -5.62 -11.72 -4.28
N VAL A 20 -4.98 -10.55 -4.22
CA VAL A 20 -4.37 -10.01 -2.98
C VAL A 20 -4.95 -8.63 -2.72
N ILE A 21 -5.33 -8.39 -1.46
CA ILE A 21 -5.76 -7.07 -1.00
C ILE A 21 -4.61 -6.42 -0.26
N VAL A 22 -4.33 -5.16 -0.62
CA VAL A 22 -3.31 -4.35 0.03
C VAL A 22 -3.99 -3.13 0.65
N ASP A 23 -3.77 -2.95 1.95
CA ASP A 23 -4.14 -1.75 2.67
C ASP A 23 -2.98 -0.75 2.61
N ALA A 24 -3.18 0.33 1.86
CA ALA A 24 -2.22 1.41 1.68
C ALA A 24 -2.66 2.72 2.36
N ARG A 25 -3.44 2.63 3.46
CA ARG A 25 -3.85 3.81 4.23
C ARG A 25 -2.64 4.60 4.72
N TYR A 26 -2.74 5.93 4.65
CA TYR A 26 -1.70 6.87 5.07
C TYR A 26 -2.31 8.21 5.47
N ALA A 27 -1.73 8.88 6.48
CA ALA A 27 -2.10 10.23 6.87
C ALA A 27 -0.91 11.19 6.67
N LEU A 28 -1.14 12.35 6.04
CA LEU A 28 -0.08 13.31 5.71
C LEU A 28 0.66 13.86 6.94
N ASN A 29 -0.01 13.94 8.07
CA ASN A 29 0.49 14.45 9.33
C ASN A 29 1.01 13.36 10.28
N ASP A 30 0.83 12.08 9.95
CA ASP A 30 1.18 10.95 10.80
C ASP A 30 1.43 9.71 9.94
N SER A 31 2.72 9.39 9.73
CA SER A 31 3.14 8.28 8.87
C SER A 31 2.77 6.91 9.42
N GLU A 32 2.48 6.80 10.72
CA GLU A 32 2.15 5.55 11.41
C GLU A 32 0.63 5.35 11.53
N ALA A 33 -0.18 6.38 11.25
CA ALA A 33 -1.64 6.30 11.38
C ALA A 33 -2.25 5.16 10.54
N GLY A 34 -1.68 4.88 9.37
CA GLY A 34 -2.11 3.77 8.51
C GLY A 34 -1.91 2.41 9.18
N GLU A 35 -0.72 2.17 9.72
CA GLU A 35 -0.36 0.91 10.39
C GLU A 35 -1.22 0.68 11.63
N ARG A 36 -1.40 1.72 12.45
CA ARG A 36 -2.27 1.62 13.64
C ARG A 36 -3.72 1.34 13.25
N ALA A 37 -4.24 2.00 12.22
CA ALA A 37 -5.60 1.77 11.75
C ALA A 37 -5.78 0.38 11.12
N TYR A 38 -4.73 -0.16 10.48
CA TYR A 38 -4.69 -1.54 10.02
C TYR A 38 -4.71 -2.52 11.20
N ALA A 39 -3.89 -2.30 12.22
CA ALA A 39 -3.87 -3.13 13.43
C ALA A 39 -5.21 -3.11 14.17
N GLU A 40 -5.92 -1.97 14.18
CA GLU A 40 -7.25 -1.84 14.78
C GLU A 40 -8.31 -2.63 14.00
N ALA A 41 -8.39 -2.43 12.68
CA ALA A 41 -9.29 -3.18 11.80
C ALA A 41 -8.88 -3.07 10.33
N HIS A 42 -8.97 -4.18 9.62
CA HIS A 42 -8.71 -4.26 8.18
C HIS A 42 -9.57 -5.34 7.52
N ILE A 43 -9.59 -5.34 6.19
CA ILE A 43 -10.26 -6.39 5.41
C ILE A 43 -9.55 -7.72 5.67
N PRO A 44 -10.26 -8.82 5.96
CA PRO A 44 -9.63 -10.12 6.23
C PRO A 44 -8.67 -10.55 5.11
N GLY A 45 -7.46 -10.95 5.51
CA GLY A 45 -6.41 -11.40 4.58
C GLY A 45 -5.71 -10.29 3.79
N ALA A 46 -6.04 -9.02 4.03
CA ALA A 46 -5.27 -7.92 3.46
C ALA A 46 -3.85 -7.88 4.06
N TYR A 47 -2.90 -7.32 3.30
CA TYR A 47 -1.57 -6.98 3.79
C TYR A 47 -1.46 -5.47 3.94
N TYR A 48 -0.85 -5.00 5.03
CA TYR A 48 -0.50 -3.59 5.14
C TYR A 48 0.75 -3.28 4.36
N VAL A 49 0.74 -2.16 3.62
CA VAL A 49 1.92 -1.66 2.90
C VAL A 49 2.05 -0.16 3.15
N SER A 50 3.18 0.23 3.73
CA SER A 50 3.47 1.60 4.11
C SER A 50 3.85 2.45 2.91
N LEU A 51 3.19 3.59 2.74
CA LEU A 51 3.59 4.58 1.73
C LEU A 51 5.04 5.04 1.95
N SER A 52 5.47 5.19 3.21
CA SER A 52 6.77 5.79 3.54
C SER A 52 7.94 4.80 3.42
N HIS A 53 7.70 3.52 3.70
CA HIS A 53 8.76 2.51 3.78
C HIS A 53 8.77 1.55 2.58
N ASP A 54 7.60 1.14 2.10
CA ASP A 54 7.48 0.06 1.11
C ASP A 54 7.25 0.60 -0.30
N LEU A 55 6.39 1.63 -0.41
CA LEU A 55 6.03 2.23 -1.70
C LEU A 55 6.90 3.44 -2.06
N SER A 56 7.88 3.79 -1.21
CA SER A 56 8.79 4.91 -1.42
C SER A 56 10.24 4.53 -1.20
N ALA A 57 11.13 5.08 -2.02
CA ALA A 57 12.55 5.15 -1.73
C ALA A 57 12.87 6.24 -0.69
N PRO A 58 14.06 6.18 -0.07
CA PRO A 58 14.57 7.28 0.75
C PRO A 58 14.58 8.62 0.00
N LYS A 59 14.25 9.69 0.72
CA LYS A 59 14.31 11.05 0.19
C LYS A 59 15.73 11.38 -0.27
N ARG A 60 15.84 12.02 -1.43
CA ARG A 60 17.12 12.47 -1.97
C ARG A 60 17.43 13.88 -1.47
N PRO A 61 18.69 14.20 -1.10
CA PRO A 61 19.04 15.54 -0.60
C PRO A 61 18.74 16.68 -1.59
N ASN A 62 18.77 16.39 -2.89
CA ASN A 62 18.46 17.34 -3.96
C ASN A 62 16.95 17.52 -4.23
N GLY A 63 16.07 16.84 -3.49
CA GLY A 63 14.61 16.90 -3.64
C GLY A 63 14.04 16.17 -4.86
N GLU A 64 14.88 15.50 -5.64
CA GLU A 64 14.44 14.73 -6.81
C GLU A 64 13.52 13.57 -6.39
N GLY A 65 12.39 13.42 -7.08
CA GLY A 65 11.34 12.44 -6.72
C GLY A 65 10.39 12.90 -5.61
N GLY A 66 10.56 14.10 -5.06
CA GLY A 66 9.63 14.69 -4.10
C GLY A 66 9.67 14.06 -2.71
N ARG A 67 8.55 14.15 -1.96
CA ARG A 67 8.46 13.69 -0.57
C ARG A 67 8.38 12.16 -0.42
N HIS A 68 7.99 11.47 -1.48
CA HIS A 68 7.83 10.01 -1.56
C HIS A 68 8.38 9.53 -2.91
N PRO A 69 9.72 9.55 -3.10
CA PRO A 69 10.32 9.11 -4.36
C PRO A 69 9.95 7.66 -4.69
N LEU A 70 9.74 7.34 -5.95
CA LEU A 70 9.43 5.98 -6.36
C LEU A 70 10.60 5.02 -6.02
N PRO A 71 10.34 3.82 -5.46
CA PRO A 71 11.36 2.82 -5.21
C PRO A 71 11.87 2.21 -6.51
N LYS A 72 13.03 1.56 -6.44
CA LYS A 72 13.49 0.71 -7.55
C LYS A 72 12.49 -0.45 -7.74
N PRO A 73 12.22 -0.90 -8.98
CA PRO A 73 11.30 -2.00 -9.22
C PRO A 73 11.60 -3.26 -8.39
N GLN A 74 12.87 -3.57 -8.16
CA GLN A 74 13.29 -4.74 -7.36
C GLN A 74 12.94 -4.59 -5.88
N ALA A 75 12.99 -3.37 -5.33
CA ALA A 75 12.60 -3.11 -3.95
C ALA A 75 11.08 -3.26 -3.79
N LEU A 76 10.30 -2.75 -4.74
CA LEU A 76 8.84 -2.94 -4.74
C LEU A 76 8.45 -4.41 -4.89
N ALA A 77 9.12 -5.15 -5.79
CA ALA A 77 8.88 -6.57 -6.00
C ALA A 77 9.22 -7.43 -4.76
N ALA A 78 10.18 -7.01 -3.92
CA ALA A 78 10.46 -7.70 -2.66
C ALA A 78 9.31 -7.56 -1.64
N VAL A 79 8.43 -6.57 -1.80
CA VAL A 79 7.25 -6.34 -0.95
C VAL A 79 6.01 -7.00 -1.55
N LEU A 80 5.81 -6.90 -2.87
CA LEU A 80 4.55 -7.25 -3.55
C LEU A 80 4.64 -8.43 -4.53
N GLY A 81 5.83 -9.01 -4.74
CA GLY A 81 6.10 -10.00 -5.79
C GLY A 81 6.23 -11.44 -5.32
#